data_AF-A0A0A0BIM9-F1
#
_entry.id   AF-A0A0A0BIM9-F1
#
_cell.length_a   1.000
_cell.length_b   1.000
_cell.length_c   1.000
_cell.angle_alpha   90.00
_cell.angle_beta   90.00
_cell.angle_gamma   90.00
#
_symmetry.space_group_name_H-M   'P 1'
#
loop_
_entity.id
_entity.type
_entity.pdbx_description
1 polymer ?
#
loop_
_entity_poly.entity_id
_entity_poly.type
_entity_poly.pdbx_seq_one_letter_code
_entity_poly.pdbx_strand_id
1 'polypeptide(L)'
;MLLLLSESIEKIASTMKAEGVDEDKLPLVCQVKEKLSGLRYYIEHRNYDIKAMIEEAKQKSYGICDVCGGAGQLRIFEGIYMARCHEHLKTRAS
;
A
#
# COMPACT_ATOMS: atom_id res chain seq x y z
N MET A 1 6.99 5.15 -1.71
CA MET A 1 6.23 3.92 -2.07
C MET A 1 4.82 4.23 -2.54
N LEU A 2 4.02 4.96 -1.75
CA LEU A 2 2.70 5.45 -2.15
C LEU A 2 2.70 6.16 -3.51
N LEU A 3 3.62 7.12 -3.70
CA LEU A 3 3.73 7.90 -4.94
C LEU A 3 3.91 7.01 -6.18
N LEU A 4 4.87 6.08 -6.13
CA LEU A 4 5.18 5.18 -7.25
C LEU A 4 3.99 4.27 -7.64
N LEU A 5 3.24 3.80 -6.64
CA LEU A 5 2.06 2.98 -6.88
C LEU A 5 0.94 3.82 -7.52
N SER A 6 0.72 5.03 -7.01
CA SER A 6 -0.24 5.96 -7.61
C SER A 6 0.12 6.29 -9.06
N GLU A 7 1.37 6.63 -9.34
CA GLU A 7 1.86 6.90 -10.71
C GLU A 7 1.67 5.70 -11.65
N SER A 8 1.91 4.48 -11.15
CA SER A 8 1.72 3.26 -11.93
C SER A 8 0.25 3.01 -12.25
N ILE A 9 -0.66 3.24 -11.29
CA ILE A 9 -2.11 3.10 -11.50
C ILE A 9 -2.61 4.14 -12.53
N GLU A 10 -2.16 5.39 -12.42
CA GLU A 10 -2.49 6.46 -13.39
C GLU A 10 -2.03 6.13 -14.80
N LYS A 11 -0.84 5.53 -14.93
CA LYS A 11 -0.33 5.09 -16.24
C LYS A 11 -1.21 4.00 -16.85
N ILE A 12 -1.65 3.03 -16.05
CA ILE A 12 -2.57 1.98 -16.51
C ILE A 12 -3.91 2.58 -16.92
N ALA A 13 -4.48 3.49 -16.12
CA ALA A 13 -5.72 4.17 -16.47
C ALA A 13 -5.61 4.95 -17.79
N SER A 14 -4.47 5.63 -18.01
CA SER A 14 -4.18 6.35 -19.25
C SER A 14 -4.09 5.41 -20.46
N THR A 15 -3.44 4.25 -20.30
CA THR A 15 -3.37 3.22 -21.36
C THR A 15 -4.76 2.66 -21.68
N MET A 16 -5.54 2.28 -20.66
CA MET A 16 -6.91 1.77 -20.85
C MET A 16 -7.81 2.79 -21.57
N LYS A 17 -7.69 4.09 -21.21
CA LYS A 17 -8.41 5.17 -21.88
C LYS A 17 -8.01 5.31 -23.35
N ALA A 18 -6.71 5.16 -23.66
CA ALA A 18 -6.21 5.19 -25.05
C ALA A 18 -6.67 3.97 -25.87
N GLU A 19 -6.90 2.83 -25.24
CA GLU A 19 -7.46 1.62 -25.84
C GLU A 19 -8.99 1.69 -26.05
N GLY A 20 -9.63 2.80 -25.65
CA GLY A 20 -11.06 3.03 -25.84
C GLY A 20 -11.95 2.43 -24.75
N VAL A 21 -11.37 2.10 -23.58
CA VAL A 21 -12.16 1.68 -22.41
C VAL A 21 -12.97 2.87 -21.90
N ASP A 22 -14.26 2.64 -21.60
CA ASP A 22 -15.14 3.65 -21.03
C ASP A 22 -14.60 4.19 -19.70
N GLU A 23 -14.83 5.49 -19.43
CA GLU A 23 -14.30 6.16 -18.24
C GLU A 23 -14.81 5.54 -16.93
N ASP A 24 -16.04 5.03 -16.90
CA ASP A 24 -16.64 4.33 -15.74
C ASP A 24 -16.01 2.95 -15.47
N LYS A 25 -15.15 2.44 -16.37
CA LYS A 25 -14.43 1.18 -16.21
C LYS A 25 -12.95 1.39 -15.92
N LEU A 26 -12.49 2.63 -15.83
CA LEU A 26 -11.11 2.93 -15.48
C LEU A 26 -10.86 2.67 -13.99
N PRO A 27 -9.63 2.31 -13.61
CA PRO A 27 -9.28 2.11 -12.21
C PRO A 27 -9.54 3.38 -11.38
N LEU A 28 -10.32 3.24 -10.31
CA LEU A 28 -10.66 4.36 -9.43
C LEU A 28 -10.21 4.05 -8.00
N VAL A 29 -9.21 4.80 -7.51
CA VAL A 29 -8.74 4.68 -6.13
C VAL A 29 -9.63 5.52 -5.23
N CYS A 30 -10.54 4.87 -4.52
CA CYS A 30 -11.50 5.54 -3.64
C CYS A 30 -10.88 5.97 -2.31
N GLN A 31 -9.98 5.15 -1.75
CA GLN A 31 -9.29 5.46 -0.49
C GLN A 31 -7.91 4.83 -0.44
N VAL A 32 -6.97 5.56 0.15
CA VAL A 32 -5.66 5.04 0.56
C VAL A 32 -5.50 5.26 2.05
N LYS A 33 -5.21 4.19 2.79
CA LYS A 33 -5.02 4.24 4.24
C LYS A 33 -3.73 3.52 4.62
N GLU A 34 -2.97 4.12 5.51
CA GLU A 34 -1.91 3.44 6.24
C GLU A 34 -2.49 3.01 7.59
N LYS A 35 -2.50 1.71 7.86
CA LYS A 35 -3.00 1.16 9.14
C LYS A 35 -2.11 0.02 9.58
N LEU A 36 -1.61 0.07 10.82
CA LEU A 36 -0.98 -1.05 11.52
C LEU A 36 0.02 -1.80 10.62
N SER A 37 1.01 -1.08 10.11
CA SER A 37 2.08 -1.59 9.21
C SER A 37 1.70 -2.00 7.81
N GLY A 38 0.44 -1.82 7.44
CA GLY A 38 -0.06 -2.19 6.12
C GLY A 38 -0.62 -1.01 5.36
N LEU A 39 -0.26 -0.95 4.09
CA LEU A 39 -0.95 -0.12 3.11
C LEU A 39 -2.30 -0.76 2.72
N ARG A 40 -3.38 0.01 2.75
CA ARG A 40 -4.71 -0.42 2.30
C ARG A 40 -5.20 0.49 1.19
N TYR A 41 -5.30 -0.07 -0.01
CA TYR A 41 -5.92 0.57 -1.16
C TYR A 41 -7.33 0.03 -1.33
N TYR A 42 -8.30 0.94 -1.33
CA TYR A 42 -9.67 0.67 -1.75
C TYR A 42 -9.79 1.17 -3.18
N ILE A 43 -9.94 0.24 -4.11
CA ILE A 43 -9.93 0.54 -5.54
C ILE A 43 -11.02 -0.25 -6.27
N GLU A 44 -11.73 0.45 -7.15
CA GLU A 44 -12.73 -0.08 -8.06
C GLU A 44 -12.11 -0.34 -9.44
N HIS A 45 -12.75 -1.21 -10.23
CA HIS A 45 -12.31 -1.57 -11.59
C HIS A 45 -10.83 -2.03 -11.71
N ARG A 46 -10.33 -2.72 -10.68
CA ARG A 46 -8.96 -3.25 -10.66
C ARG A 46 -8.79 -4.49 -11.55
N ASN A 47 -7.78 -4.45 -12.42
CA ASN A 47 -7.28 -5.62 -13.14
C ASN A 47 -6.28 -6.42 -12.28
N TYR A 48 -5.73 -7.49 -12.85
CA TYR A 48 -4.75 -8.36 -12.16
C TYR A 48 -3.47 -7.61 -11.79
N ASP A 49 -2.95 -6.79 -12.70
CA ASP A 49 -1.68 -6.06 -12.51
C ASP A 49 -1.78 -5.08 -11.35
N ILE A 50 -2.89 -4.33 -11.27
CA ILE A 50 -3.12 -3.40 -10.17
C ILE A 50 -3.22 -4.14 -8.82
N LYS A 51 -3.87 -5.31 -8.79
CA LYS A 51 -3.89 -6.15 -7.57
C LYS A 51 -2.48 -6.58 -7.17
N ALA A 52 -1.66 -7.01 -8.12
CA ALA A 52 -0.29 -7.44 -7.85
C ALA A 52 0.57 -6.28 -7.32
N MET A 53 0.49 -5.10 -7.94
CA MET A 53 1.22 -3.91 -7.48
C MET A 53 0.80 -3.45 -6.08
N ILE A 54 -0.50 -3.49 -5.77
CA ILE A 54 -0.99 -3.16 -4.42
C ILE A 54 -0.45 -4.16 -3.39
N GLU A 55 -0.46 -5.46 -3.71
CA GLU A 55 0.08 -6.47 -2.79
C GLU A 55 1.58 -6.31 -2.60
N GLU A 56 2.35 -6.03 -3.65
CA GLU A 56 3.77 -5.74 -3.56
C GLU A 56 4.05 -4.52 -2.67
N ALA A 57 3.32 -3.42 -2.86
CA ALA A 57 3.45 -2.23 -2.02
C ALA A 57 3.11 -2.51 -0.55
N LYS A 58 2.09 -3.32 -0.29
CA LYS A 58 1.74 -3.78 1.05
C LYS A 58 2.85 -4.64 1.67
N GLN A 59 3.41 -5.58 0.92
CA GLN A 59 4.53 -6.41 1.41
C GLN A 59 5.76 -5.55 1.74
N LYS A 60 6.07 -4.56 0.90
CA LYS A 60 7.14 -3.59 1.16
C LYS A 60 6.88 -2.75 2.41
N SER A 61 5.62 -2.38 2.70
CA SER A 61 5.28 -1.64 3.93
C SER A 61 5.63 -2.40 5.21
N TYR A 62 5.58 -3.73 5.20
CA TYR A 62 5.95 -4.55 6.36
C TYR A 62 7.44 -4.49 6.76
N GLY A 63 8.29 -4.00 5.86
CA GLY A 63 9.71 -3.77 6.11
C GLY A 63 10.05 -2.34 6.56
N ILE A 64 9.05 -1.48 6.77
CA ILE A 64 9.24 -0.07 7.11
C ILE A 64 8.74 0.17 8.53
N CYS A 65 9.53 0.85 9.37
CA CYS A 65 9.16 1.14 10.74
C CYS A 65 8.04 2.18 10.79
N ASP A 66 6.91 1.85 11.44
CA ASP A 66 5.75 2.74 11.54
C ASP A 66 5.97 3.98 12.43
N VAL A 67 7.11 4.09 13.12
CA VAL A 67 7.44 5.30 13.93
C VAL A 67 8.33 6.26 13.15
N CYS A 68 9.38 5.75 12.51
CA CYS A 68 10.42 6.59 11.92
C CYS A 68 10.60 6.44 10.41
N GLY A 69 9.88 5.52 9.76
CA GLY A 69 10.02 5.26 8.33
C GLY A 69 11.32 4.56 7.91
N GLY A 70 12.20 4.22 8.85
CA GLY A 70 13.42 3.45 8.59
C GLY A 70 13.17 1.95 8.36
N ALA A 71 14.23 1.17 8.19
CA ALA A 71 14.10 -0.29 8.07
C ALA A 71 13.49 -0.89 9.35
N GLY A 72 12.39 -1.61 9.20
CA GLY A 72 11.65 -2.28 10.26
C GLY A 72 11.47 -3.76 9.95
N GLN A 73 10.90 -4.48 10.91
CA GLN A 73 10.46 -5.85 10.71
C GLN A 73 9.04 -6.01 11.22
N LEU A 74 8.21 -6.73 10.46
CA LEU A 74 6.87 -7.09 10.87
C LEU A 74 6.89 -7.94 12.14
N ARG A 75 6.00 -7.60 13.06
CA ARG A 75 5.75 -8.28 14.33
C ARG A 75 4.26 -8.33 14.57
N ILE A 76 3.85 -9.34 15.33
CA ILE A 76 2.48 -9.49 15.81
C ILE A 76 2.56 -9.46 17.32
N PHE A 77 1.90 -8.48 17.94
CA PHE A 77 1.82 -8.35 19.40
C PHE A 77 0.35 -8.25 19.78
N GLU A 78 -0.13 -9.20 20.60
CA GLU A 78 -1.55 -9.26 21.00
C GLU A 78 -2.54 -9.19 19.83
N GLY A 79 -2.18 -9.79 18.69
CA GLY A 79 -2.99 -9.78 17.46
C GLY A 79 -2.89 -8.49 16.62
N ILE A 80 -2.09 -7.52 17.05
CA ILE A 80 -1.84 -6.27 16.33
C ILE A 80 -0.56 -6.40 15.51
N TYR A 81 -0.66 -6.12 14.20
CA TYR A 81 0.47 -6.07 13.29
C TYR A 81 1.20 -4.73 13.45
N MET A 82 2.51 -4.79 13.66
CA MET A 82 3.40 -3.64 13.83
C MET A 82 4.73 -3.86 13.12
N ALA A 83 5.28 -2.85 12.47
CA ALA A 83 6.56 -2.88 11.81
C ALA A 83 7.46 -1.90 12.57
N ARG A 84 8.47 -2.44 13.24
CA ARG A 84 9.33 -1.68 14.15
C ARG A 84 10.80 -1.94 13.85
N CYS A 85 11.61 -0.90 13.94
CA CYS A 85 13.07 -1.04 13.96
C CYS A 85 13.54 -1.44 15.38
N HIS A 86 14.82 -1.79 15.52
CA HIS A 86 15.40 -2.20 16.81
C HIS A 86 15.18 -1.16 17.94
N GLU A 87 15.23 0.12 17.61
CA GLU A 87 15.07 1.21 18.59
C GLU A 87 13.61 1.38 19.02
N HIS A 88 12.68 1.34 18.08
CA HIS A 88 11.24 1.46 18.36
C HIS A 88 10.56 0.15 18.76
N LEU A 89 11.34 -0.92 18.95
CA LEU A 89 10.90 -2.15 19.62
C LEU A 89 10.92 -2.00 21.15
N LYS A 90 11.76 -1.09 21.68
CA LYS A 90 12.01 -0.95 23.12
C LYS A 90 10.96 -0.11 23.83
N THR A 91 10.24 0.74 23.10
CA THR A 91 9.16 1.56 23.64
C THR A 91 7.85 0.79 23.60
N ARG A 92 7.37 0.41 24.78
CA ARG A 92 5.96 0.03 24.97
C ARG A 92 5.10 1.12 24.36
N ALA A 93 4.07 0.73 23.60
CA ALA A 93 2.91 1.60 23.43
C ALA A 93 2.30 1.77 24.84
N SER A 94 2.69 2.86 25.51
CA SER A 94 2.04 3.37 26.72
C SER A 94 0.80 4.15 26.35
#